data_AF-A0A518FJH4-F1
#
_entry.id   AF-A0A518FJH4-F1
#
_cell.length_a   1.000
_cell.length_b   1.000
_cell.length_c   1.000
_cell.angle_alpha   90.00
_cell.angle_beta   90.00
_cell.angle_gamma   90.00
#
_symmetry.space_group_name_H-M   'P 1'
#
loop_
_entity.id
_entity.type
_entity.pdbx_description
1 polymer ?
#
loop_
_entity_poly.entity_id
_entity_poly.type
_entity_poly.pdbx_seq_one_letter_code
_entity_poly.pdbx_strand_id
1 'polypeptide(L)'
;MKFGLYVETILKANGWTENRSVDPTPWIQTLNDNGFEVTPDVEAFLKCFGGLQFTPPINPKGKYRPEELSFSPTDPVCEFERVSYWAKKLNEVLCPVGAVFRRATLCIGESGAYYLISDVGVGLPQE
;
A
#
# COMPACT_ATOMS: atom_id res chain seq x y z
N MET A 1 -7.07 15.43 2.85
CA MET A 1 -6.94 14.32 3.82
C MET A 1 -6.39 14.90 5.13
N LYS A 2 -6.83 14.43 6.30
CA LYS A 2 -6.30 14.91 7.60
C LYS A 2 -5.57 13.77 8.31
N PHE A 3 -4.34 14.01 8.73
CA PHE A 3 -3.56 13.06 9.53
C PHE A 3 -3.34 13.62 10.93
N GLY A 4 -2.97 12.75 11.87
CA GLY A 4 -2.35 13.24 13.11
C GLY A 4 -1.01 13.92 12.80
N LEU A 5 -0.67 14.97 13.55
CA LEU A 5 0.53 15.79 13.34
C LEU A 5 1.81 14.98 13.15
N TYR A 6 1.96 13.87 13.90
CA TYR A 6 3.11 12.99 13.80
C TYR A 6 3.22 12.31 12.43
N VAL A 7 2.12 11.72 11.94
CA VAL A 7 2.07 11.07 10.62
C VAL A 7 2.29 12.08 9.51
N GLU A 8 1.66 13.25 9.62
CA GLU A 8 1.81 14.33 8.63
C GLU A 8 3.27 14.81 8.54
N THR A 9 3.94 14.94 9.68
CA THR A 9 5.35 15.34 9.74
C THR A 9 6.25 14.32 9.04
N ILE A 10 6.01 13.02 9.27
CA ILE A 10 6.77 11.94 8.61
C ILE A 10 6.52 11.98 7.10
N LEU A 11 5.27 12.08 6.67
CA LEU A 11 4.93 12.14 5.25
C LEU A 11 5.58 13.34 4.57
N LYS A 12 5.47 14.54 5.16
CA LYS A 12 6.10 15.77 4.64
C LYS A 12 7.61 15.65 4.56
N ALA A 13 8.25 15.08 5.57
CA ALA A 13 9.70 14.83 5.57
C ALA A 13 10.16 13.87 4.45
N ASN A 14 9.26 13.04 3.94
CA ASN A 14 9.52 12.07 2.87
C ASN A 14 8.91 12.49 1.51
N GLY A 15 8.62 13.79 1.33
CA GLY A 15 8.24 14.35 0.03
C GLY A 15 6.74 14.33 -0.28
N TRP A 16 5.88 13.96 0.68
CA TRP A 16 4.44 14.16 0.53
C TRP A 16 4.05 15.62 0.78
N THR A 17 3.02 16.10 0.09
CA THR A 17 2.44 17.44 0.29
C THR A 17 0.92 17.37 0.31
N GLU A 18 0.26 18.34 0.94
CA GLU A 18 -1.21 18.35 1.10
C GLU A 18 -1.98 18.31 -0.21
N ASN A 19 -1.40 18.85 -1.28
CA ASN A 19 -1.98 18.89 -2.62
C ASN A 19 -1.29 17.91 -3.58
N ARG A 20 -0.56 16.91 -3.06
CA ARG A 20 0.12 15.91 -3.90
C ARG A 20 -0.91 15.11 -4.71
N SER A 21 -0.71 15.10 -6.02
CA SER A 21 -1.45 14.30 -6.99
C SER A 21 -0.49 13.92 -8.12
N VAL A 22 0.17 12.76 -7.99
CA VAL A 22 1.06 12.22 -9.03
C VAL A 22 0.25 11.56 -10.14
N ASP A 23 0.84 11.39 -11.33
CA ASP A 23 0.23 10.61 -12.41
C ASP A 23 0.34 9.10 -12.12
N PRO A 24 -0.77 8.38 -11.88
CA PRO A 24 -0.73 6.97 -11.56
C PRO A 24 -0.72 6.06 -12.79
N THR A 25 -0.81 6.62 -14.02
CA THR A 25 -0.99 5.87 -15.26
C THR A 25 -0.01 4.69 -15.43
N PRO A 26 1.31 4.83 -15.15
CA PRO A 26 2.24 3.70 -15.29
C PRO A 26 1.92 2.53 -14.36
N TRP A 27 1.48 2.83 -13.14
CA TRP A 27 1.08 1.82 -12.16
C TRP A 27 -0.24 1.16 -12.56
N ILE A 28 -1.22 1.95 -13.00
CA ILE A 28 -2.52 1.44 -13.45
C ILE A 28 -2.35 0.50 -14.64
N GLN A 29 -1.53 0.88 -15.62
CA GLN A 29 -1.24 0.01 -16.76
C GLN A 29 -0.63 -1.32 -16.30
N THR A 30 0.36 -1.26 -15.42
CA THR A 30 1.00 -2.48 -14.89
C THR A 30 0.01 -3.36 -14.14
N LEU A 31 -0.86 -2.77 -13.32
CA LEU A 31 -1.89 -3.51 -12.57
C LEU A 31 -2.88 -4.21 -13.51
N ASN A 32 -3.38 -3.48 -14.51
CA ASN A 32 -4.31 -4.03 -15.51
C ASN A 32 -3.67 -5.15 -16.34
N ASP A 33 -2.40 -4.97 -16.78
CA ASP A 33 -1.66 -5.98 -17.53
C ASP A 33 -1.46 -7.29 -16.74
N ASN A 34 -1.51 -7.20 -15.41
CA ASN A 34 -1.42 -8.34 -14.49
C ASN A 34 -2.80 -8.83 -13.99
N GLY A 35 -3.90 -8.33 -14.58
CA GLY A 35 -5.25 -8.81 -14.31
C GLY A 35 -5.90 -8.24 -13.04
N PHE A 36 -5.37 -7.16 -12.48
CA PHE A 36 -6.00 -6.45 -11.36
C PHE A 36 -6.97 -5.39 -11.85
N GLU A 37 -8.09 -5.25 -11.14
CA GLU A 37 -9.03 -4.14 -11.33
C GLU A 37 -8.62 -2.96 -10.44
N VAL A 38 -8.44 -1.79 -11.04
CA VAL A 38 -8.13 -0.55 -10.32
C VAL A 38 -9.43 0.17 -9.98
N THR A 39 -9.81 0.14 -8.70
CA THR A 39 -10.97 0.87 -8.20
C THR A 39 -10.64 2.37 -8.00
N PRO A 40 -11.65 3.24 -7.87
CA PRO A 40 -11.44 4.66 -7.58
C PRO A 40 -10.60 4.91 -6.30
N ASP A 41 -10.74 4.05 -5.29
CA ASP A 41 -9.97 4.17 -4.04
C ASP A 41 -8.48 3.83 -4.26
N VAL A 42 -8.19 2.82 -5.07
CA VAL A 42 -6.82 2.47 -5.49
C VAL A 42 -6.20 3.62 -6.28
N GLU A 43 -6.93 4.16 -7.27
CA GLU A 43 -6.45 5.28 -8.06
C GLU A 43 -6.19 6.52 -7.18
N ALA A 44 -7.11 6.84 -6.27
CA ALA A 44 -6.95 7.95 -5.34
C ALA A 44 -5.74 7.76 -4.41
N PHE A 45 -5.53 6.54 -3.91
CA PHE A 45 -4.36 6.20 -3.13
C PHE A 45 -3.06 6.43 -3.92
N LEU A 46 -2.98 5.90 -5.14
CA LEU A 46 -1.79 6.05 -5.99
C LEU A 46 -1.52 7.50 -6.37
N LYS A 47 -2.55 8.31 -6.65
CA LYS A 47 -2.37 9.76 -6.88
C LYS A 47 -1.80 10.47 -5.65
N CYS A 48 -2.27 10.13 -4.45
CA CYS A 48 -1.86 10.84 -3.24
C CYS A 48 -0.49 10.37 -2.72
N PHE A 49 -0.21 9.07 -2.80
CA PHE A 49 0.92 8.43 -2.11
C PHE A 49 1.90 7.71 -3.02
N GLY A 50 1.52 7.47 -4.28
CA GLY A 50 2.32 6.71 -5.22
C GLY A 50 3.77 7.21 -5.31
N GLY A 51 4.69 6.26 -5.30
CA GLY A 51 6.13 6.49 -5.41
C GLY A 51 6.80 7.01 -4.13
N LEU A 52 6.08 7.15 -3.02
CA LEU A 52 6.72 7.41 -1.72
C LEU A 52 7.38 6.13 -1.20
N GLN A 53 8.61 6.27 -0.70
CA GLN A 53 9.35 5.20 -0.05
C GLN A 53 10.08 5.76 1.16
N PHE A 54 9.84 5.19 2.35
CA PHE A 54 10.44 5.68 3.58
C PHE A 54 10.40 4.63 4.70
N THR A 55 11.32 4.76 5.65
CA THR A 55 11.27 4.00 6.91
C THR A 55 10.69 4.92 7.99
N PRO A 56 9.56 4.55 8.63
CA PRO A 56 9.00 5.32 9.74
C PRO A 56 10.02 5.49 10.89
N PRO A 57 9.91 6.54 11.73
CA PRO A 57 10.77 6.69 12.88
C PRO A 57 10.58 5.53 13.87
N ILE A 58 11.60 5.27 14.69
CA ILE A 58 11.48 4.32 15.79
C ILE A 58 10.36 4.80 16.73
N ASN A 59 9.36 3.94 16.92
CA ASN A 59 8.36 4.12 17.96
C ASN A 59 8.88 3.45 19.24
N PRO A 60 9.16 4.18 20.33
CA PRO A 60 9.64 3.61 21.59
C PRO A 60 8.67 2.61 22.24
N LYS A 61 7.38 2.70 21.89
CA LYS A 61 6.32 1.76 22.31
C LYS A 61 6.12 0.62 21.31
N GLY A 62 6.78 0.68 20.16
CA GLY A 62 6.71 -0.34 19.12
C GLY A 62 7.45 -1.60 19.53
N LYS A 63 6.80 -2.76 19.37
CA LYS A 63 7.41 -4.06 19.63
C LYS A 63 8.43 -4.47 18.55
N TYR A 64 8.31 -3.88 17.37
CA TYR A 64 9.13 -4.19 16.20
C TYR A 64 9.90 -2.97 15.73
N ARG A 65 11.07 -3.22 15.12
CA ARG A 65 11.83 -2.15 14.45
C ARG A 65 11.03 -1.65 13.25
N PRO A 66 11.04 -0.33 12.98
CA PRO A 66 10.45 0.17 11.75
C PRO A 66 11.23 -0.39 10.57
N GLU A 67 10.50 -0.81 9.56
CA GLU A 67 11.07 -1.19 8.28
C GLU A 67 10.47 -0.33 7.17
N GLU A 68 11.08 -0.42 6.00
CA GLU A 68 10.71 0.39 4.85
C GLU A 68 9.29 0.11 4.38
N LEU A 69 8.58 1.19 4.08
CA LEU A 69 7.31 1.23 3.36
C LEU A 69 7.58 1.74 1.95
N SER A 70 6.93 1.15 0.97
CA SER A 70 6.98 1.54 -0.43
C SER A 70 5.56 1.60 -0.95
N PHE A 71 5.10 2.76 -1.40
CA PHE A 71 3.79 2.94 -2.02
C PHE A 71 3.93 2.85 -3.53
N SER A 72 4.37 1.69 -4.00
CA SER A 72 4.50 1.37 -5.42
C SER A 72 4.03 -0.07 -5.68
N PRO A 73 3.02 -0.30 -6.53
CA PRO A 73 2.60 -1.65 -6.89
C PRO A 73 3.66 -2.41 -7.70
N THR A 74 4.65 -1.71 -8.27
CA THR A 74 5.80 -2.31 -8.98
C THR A 74 6.97 -2.65 -8.07
N ASP A 75 6.82 -2.50 -6.75
CA ASP A 75 7.84 -2.94 -5.80
C ASP A 75 8.07 -4.46 -5.94
N PRO A 76 9.33 -4.96 -5.97
CA PRO A 76 9.61 -6.39 -6.11
C PRO A 76 8.99 -7.28 -5.02
N VAL A 77 8.62 -6.71 -3.87
CA VAL A 77 7.93 -7.42 -2.79
C VAL A 77 6.45 -7.69 -3.15
N CYS A 78 5.87 -6.88 -4.03
CA CYS A 78 4.50 -7.02 -4.51
C CYS A 78 4.37 -8.24 -5.45
N GLU A 79 4.28 -9.44 -4.88
CA GLU A 79 4.09 -10.66 -5.65
C GLU A 79 2.62 -10.82 -6.07
N PHE A 80 2.32 -10.50 -7.33
CA PHE A 80 0.96 -10.51 -7.88
C PHE A 80 0.26 -11.88 -7.77
N GLU A 81 0.97 -12.98 -8.02
CA GLU A 81 0.41 -14.33 -7.88
C GLU A 81 -0.11 -14.61 -6.46
N ARG A 82 0.62 -14.12 -5.45
CA ARG A 82 0.25 -14.24 -4.05
C ARG A 82 -1.00 -13.42 -3.73
N VAL A 83 -1.10 -12.21 -4.27
CA VAL A 83 -2.30 -11.37 -4.12
C VAL A 83 -3.51 -12.08 -4.72
N SER A 84 -3.41 -12.60 -5.94
CA SER A 84 -4.50 -13.33 -6.60
C SER A 84 -4.92 -14.59 -5.84
N TYR A 85 -3.96 -15.32 -5.27
CA TYR A 85 -4.25 -16.48 -4.41
C TYR A 85 -5.12 -16.09 -3.21
N TRP A 86 -4.75 -15.02 -2.50
CA TRP A 86 -5.48 -14.59 -1.31
C TRP A 86 -6.80 -13.90 -1.62
N ALA A 87 -6.89 -13.12 -2.70
CA ALA A 87 -8.15 -12.57 -3.20
C ALA A 87 -9.21 -13.67 -3.39
N LYS A 88 -8.82 -14.78 -4.02
CA LYS A 88 -9.70 -15.95 -4.19
C LYS A 88 -10.08 -16.61 -2.86
N LYS A 89 -9.16 -16.69 -1.90
CA LYS A 89 -9.42 -17.29 -0.58
C LYS A 89 -10.35 -16.43 0.29
N LEU A 90 -10.25 -15.11 0.15
CA LEU A 90 -11.06 -14.15 0.90
C LEU A 90 -12.41 -13.87 0.22
N ASN A 91 -12.55 -14.24 -1.05
CA ASN A 91 -13.71 -13.88 -1.88
C ASN A 91 -13.90 -12.35 -1.93
N GLU A 92 -12.79 -11.65 -2.18
CA GLU A 92 -12.70 -10.19 -2.24
C GLU A 92 -11.75 -9.83 -3.39
N VAL A 93 -12.12 -8.86 -4.23
CA VAL A 93 -11.19 -8.31 -5.22
C VAL A 93 -10.14 -7.45 -4.51
N LEU A 94 -8.86 -7.80 -4.65
CA LEU A 94 -7.74 -7.08 -4.02
C LEU A 94 -6.83 -6.47 -5.09
N CYS A 95 -6.44 -5.22 -4.89
CA CYS A 95 -5.49 -4.53 -5.75
C CYS A 95 -4.25 -4.11 -4.96
N PRO A 96 -3.02 -4.53 -5.36
CA PRO A 96 -1.81 -4.14 -4.66
C PRO A 96 -1.50 -2.66 -4.90
N VAL A 97 -1.03 -1.98 -3.86
CA VAL A 97 -0.67 -0.55 -3.90
C VAL A 97 0.73 -0.26 -3.37
N GLY A 98 1.40 -1.26 -2.80
CA GLY A 98 2.71 -1.09 -2.20
C GLY A 98 3.19 -2.29 -1.40
N ALA A 99 4.32 -2.09 -0.75
CA ALA A 99 4.98 -3.08 0.09
C ALA A 99 5.25 -2.53 1.49
N VAL A 100 5.20 -3.44 2.47
CA VAL A 100 5.42 -3.17 3.89
C VAL A 100 6.38 -4.22 4.43
N PHE A 101 7.33 -3.79 5.26
CA PHE A 101 8.28 -4.68 5.96
C PHE A 101 9.11 -5.56 5.03
N ARG A 102 9.32 -5.10 3.78
CA ARG A 102 10.02 -5.82 2.71
C ARG A 102 9.55 -7.27 2.49
N ARG A 103 8.34 -7.61 2.94
CA ARG A 103 7.84 -8.99 3.01
C ARG A 103 6.35 -9.10 2.73
N ALA A 104 5.58 -8.04 2.99
CA ALA A 104 4.15 -8.03 2.81
C ALA A 104 3.74 -7.04 1.70
N THR A 105 2.76 -7.44 0.90
CA THR A 105 2.09 -6.58 -0.06
C THR A 105 0.95 -5.85 0.65
N LEU A 106 0.90 -4.53 0.55
CA LEU A 106 -0.26 -3.73 0.91
C LEU A 106 -1.25 -3.73 -0.25
N CYS A 107 -2.49 -4.14 0.03
CA CYS A 107 -3.58 -4.14 -0.92
C CYS A 107 -4.75 -3.31 -0.41
N ILE A 108 -5.59 -2.86 -1.34
CA ILE A 108 -6.91 -2.29 -1.06
C ILE A 108 -7.94 -3.24 -1.71
N GLY A 109 -8.95 -3.63 -0.93
CA GLY A 109 -10.07 -4.42 -1.42
C GLY A 109 -11.13 -3.56 -2.10
N GLU A 110 -12.00 -4.17 -2.90
CA GLU A 110 -13.17 -3.49 -3.49
C GLU A 110 -14.11 -2.88 -2.43
N SER A 111 -14.13 -3.44 -1.22
CA SER A 111 -14.81 -2.89 -0.04
C SER A 111 -14.18 -1.61 0.51
N GLY A 112 -13.00 -1.21 0.03
CA GLY A 112 -12.20 -0.12 0.58
C GLY A 112 -11.35 -0.52 1.79
N ALA A 113 -11.43 -1.78 2.24
CA ALA A 113 -10.60 -2.30 3.31
C ALA A 113 -9.14 -2.46 2.87
N TYR A 114 -8.19 -2.17 3.77
CA TYR A 114 -6.77 -2.43 3.51
C TYR A 114 -6.42 -3.86 3.92
N TYR A 115 -5.45 -4.46 3.26
CA TYR A 115 -4.98 -5.82 3.55
C TYR A 115 -3.45 -5.85 3.51
N LEU A 116 -2.84 -6.61 4.43
CA LEU A 116 -1.42 -6.95 4.37
C LEU A 116 -1.29 -8.43 4.01
N ILE A 117 -0.75 -8.71 2.83
CA ILE A 117 -0.60 -10.07 2.30
C ILE A 117 0.84 -10.52 2.42
N SER A 118 1.08 -11.63 3.11
CA SER A 118 2.41 -12.22 3.30
C SER A 118 2.40 -13.72 2.98
N ASP A 119 3.58 -14.33 3.02
CA ASP A 119 3.80 -15.77 2.93
C ASP A 119 3.11 -16.55 4.07
N VAL A 120 3.05 -15.96 5.27
CA VAL A 120 2.49 -16.60 6.47
C VAL A 120 0.98 -16.36 6.67
N GLY A 121 0.35 -15.48 5.89
CA GLY A 121 -1.07 -15.16 6.04
C GLY A 121 -1.47 -13.77 5.56
N VAL A 122 -2.73 -13.42 5.82
CA VAL A 122 -3.30 -12.10 5.58
C VAL A 122 -3.64 -11.41 6.90
N GLY A 123 -3.19 -10.17 7.06
CA GLY A 123 -3.55 -9.29 8.17
C GLY A 123 -4.58 -8.25 7.75
N LEU A 124 -5.60 -8.05 8.58
CA LEU A 124 -6.54 -6.94 8.47
C LEU A 124 -6.10 -5.79 9.39
N PRO A 125 -6.32 -4.52 9.01
CA PRO A 125 -6.20 -3.38 9.90
C PRO A 125 -7.10 -3.60 11.13
N GLN A 126 -6.55 -3.35 12.32
CA GLN A 126 -7.38 -3.27 13.51
C GLN A 126 -7.96 -1.86 13.60
N GLU A 127 -9.26 -1.77 13.93
CA GLU A 127 -9.98 -0.50 14.14
C GLU A 127 -9.36 0.37 15.25
#